data_AF-A0A377E540-F1
#
_entry.id   AF-A0A377E540-F1
#
_cell.length_a   1.000
_cell.length_b   1.000
_cell.length_c   1.000
_cell.angle_alpha   90.00
_cell.angle_beta   90.00
_cell.angle_gamma   90.00
#
_symmetry.space_group_name_H-M   'P 1'
#
loop_
_entity.id
_entity.type
_entity.pdbx_description
1 polymer ?
#
loop_
_entity_poly.entity_id
_entity_poly.type
_entity_poly.pdbx_seq_one_letter_code
_entity_poly.pdbx_strand_id
1 'polypeptide(L)'
;MKLLKSVLLLLVCQAAYAASPTDITADPNLTGAAPLPSLISGKTEETQTASGFDDTPPPVAAAQPSRMFGAQLFTSISAASGAGLGFNPGYVIGLGDTIQVRLWGAFQYDGVLTVDPKGNIFLPNIGPLKVAGMTNAQLNNTVTNKIKEVYTSNVNVYASLLQAQPVKVFVCRLRAQPRPVWRCGV
;
A
#
# COMPACT_ATOMS: atom_id res chain seq x y z
N MET A 1 -20.08 -14.75 45.80
CA MET A 1 -20.13 -15.73 44.69
C MET A 1 -20.53 -15.14 43.31
N LYS A 2 -20.30 -13.85 43.05
CA LYS A 2 -20.64 -13.22 41.74
C LYS A 2 -19.42 -12.75 40.93
N LEU A 3 -18.22 -12.79 41.52
CA LEU A 3 -16.98 -12.33 40.89
C LEU A 3 -16.27 -13.41 40.05
N LEU A 4 -16.53 -14.70 40.30
CA LEU A 4 -15.87 -15.80 39.59
C LEU A 4 -16.43 -16.01 38.17
N LYS A 5 -17.71 -15.70 37.94
CA LYS A 5 -18.35 -15.82 36.62
C LYS A 5 -17.92 -14.72 35.64
N SER A 6 -17.51 -13.55 36.14
CA SER A 6 -17.09 -12.43 35.29
C SER A 6 -15.66 -12.57 34.79
N VAL A 7 -14.79 -13.24 35.56
CA VAL A 7 -13.40 -13.53 35.16
C VAL A 7 -13.36 -14.65 34.11
N LEU A 8 -14.26 -15.64 34.21
CA LEU A 8 -14.38 -16.71 33.22
C LEU A 8 -14.82 -16.19 31.83
N LEU A 9 -15.60 -15.11 31.78
CA LEU A 9 -16.09 -14.54 30.52
C LEU A 9 -15.03 -13.72 29.76
N LEU A 10 -13.98 -13.25 30.46
CA LEU A 10 -12.89 -12.46 29.87
C LEU A 10 -11.72 -13.32 29.36
N LEU A 11 -11.63 -14.59 29.80
CA LEU A 11 -10.51 -15.48 29.50
C LEU A 11 -10.70 -16.28 28.19
N VAL A 12 -11.90 -16.28 27.60
CA VAL A 12 -12.21 -17.05 26.38
C VAL A 12 -11.89 -16.28 25.08
N CYS A 13 -11.56 -14.98 25.14
CA CYS A 13 -11.43 -14.15 23.94
C CYS A 13 -9.98 -13.95 23.42
N GLN A 14 -8.97 -14.61 24.03
CA GLN A 14 -7.55 -14.37 23.68
C GLN A 14 -6.89 -15.44 22.78
N ALA A 15 -7.63 -16.43 22.28
CA ALA A 15 -7.07 -17.44 21.38
C ALA A 15 -7.74 -17.37 20.00
N ALA A 16 -7.26 -16.47 19.14
CA ALA A 16 -7.21 -16.56 17.67
C ALA A 16 -7.26 -15.17 17.00
N TYR A 17 -6.33 -14.26 17.34
CA TYR A 17 -5.86 -13.30 16.36
C TYR A 17 -4.57 -13.88 15.78
N ALA A 18 -4.72 -14.71 14.74
CA ALA A 18 -3.62 -15.08 13.89
C ALA A 18 -3.23 -13.82 13.10
N ALA A 19 -2.17 -13.14 13.55
CA ALA A 19 -1.49 -12.16 12.74
C ALA A 19 -0.80 -12.91 11.60
N SER A 20 -1.38 -12.87 10.40
CA SER A 20 -0.65 -13.20 9.19
C SER A 20 0.40 -12.10 8.97
N PRO A 21 1.69 -12.44 8.80
CA PRO A 21 2.63 -11.47 8.25
C PRO A 21 2.15 -11.12 6.84
N THR A 22 1.90 -9.84 6.57
CA THR A 22 1.80 -9.34 5.19
C THR A 22 3.21 -9.33 4.61
N ASP A 23 3.75 -10.52 4.38
CA ASP A 23 4.75 -10.70 3.34
C ASP A 23 4.10 -10.24 2.04
N ILE A 24 4.80 -9.38 1.30
CA ILE A 24 4.51 -9.12 -0.10
C ILE A 24 4.87 -10.41 -0.84
N THR A 25 4.05 -11.45 -0.64
CA THR A 25 4.18 -12.69 -1.37
C THR A 25 3.72 -12.38 -2.78
N ALA A 26 4.69 -12.26 -3.68
CA ALA A 26 4.44 -12.21 -5.11
C ALA A 26 3.94 -13.61 -5.52
N ASP A 27 2.68 -13.91 -5.23
CA ASP A 27 2.04 -15.11 -5.75
C ASP A 27 2.07 -14.98 -7.29
N PRO A 28 2.72 -15.91 -8.01
CA PRO A 28 2.86 -15.85 -9.46
C PRO A 28 1.52 -15.99 -10.19
N ASN A 29 0.45 -16.45 -9.52
CA ASN A 29 -0.91 -16.48 -10.07
C ASN A 29 -1.70 -15.18 -9.81
N LEU A 30 -1.26 -14.35 -8.86
CA LEU A 30 -1.89 -13.05 -8.57
C LEU A 30 -1.18 -11.89 -9.28
N THR A 31 0.07 -12.08 -9.66
CA THR A 31 0.78 -11.17 -10.55
C THR A 31 0.36 -11.47 -11.99
N GLY A 32 -0.18 -10.49 -12.71
CA GLY A 32 -0.56 -10.63 -14.13
C GLY A 32 0.64 -10.84 -15.07
N ALA A 33 1.78 -11.32 -14.55
CA ALA A 33 2.90 -11.77 -15.34
C ALA A 33 2.50 -13.08 -16.01
N ALA A 34 2.59 -13.13 -17.34
CA ALA A 34 2.49 -14.40 -18.03
C ALA A 34 3.58 -15.35 -17.45
N PRO A 35 3.24 -16.61 -17.14
CA PRO A 35 4.26 -17.57 -16.74
C PRO A 35 5.33 -17.62 -17.83
N LEU A 36 6.60 -17.61 -17.42
CA LEU A 36 7.73 -17.78 -18.32
C LEU A 36 7.53 -19.09 -19.10
N PRO A 37 7.69 -19.10 -20.44
CA PRO A 37 7.62 -20.35 -21.20
C PRO A 37 8.69 -21.31 -20.67
N SER A 38 8.28 -22.50 -20.23
CA SER A 38 9.17 -23.60 -19.80
C SER A 38 9.84 -24.29 -20.99
N LEU A 39 10.37 -23.52 -21.94
CA LEU A 39 11.04 -24.02 -23.16
C LEU A 39 12.52 -24.38 -22.94
N ILE A 40 13.01 -24.38 -21.70
CA ILE A 40 14.40 -24.73 -21.41
C ILE A 40 14.52 -25.56 -20.12
N SER A 41 13.85 -26.71 -20.09
CA SER A 41 14.26 -27.77 -19.18
C SER A 41 14.18 -29.08 -19.97
N GLY A 42 15.33 -29.55 -20.44
CA GLY A 42 15.47 -30.86 -21.05
C GLY A 42 14.96 -31.91 -20.06
N LYS A 43 13.75 -32.39 -20.28
CA LYS A 43 13.19 -33.52 -19.56
C LYS A 43 13.57 -34.76 -20.36
N THR A 44 14.49 -35.54 -19.81
CA THR A 44 14.70 -36.94 -20.15
C THR A 44 13.33 -37.60 -20.24
N GLU A 45 12.99 -38.05 -21.44
CA GLU A 45 11.79 -38.83 -21.71
C GLU A 45 11.93 -40.18 -21.00
N GLU A 46 11.14 -40.37 -19.95
CA GLU A 46 10.90 -41.67 -19.36
C GLU A 46 9.71 -42.27 -20.13
N THR A 47 10.02 -43.19 -21.04
CA THR A 47 9.07 -43.93 -21.86
C THR A 47 8.10 -44.70 -20.97
N GLN A 48 6.91 -44.16 -20.77
CA GLN A 48 5.76 -44.95 -20.35
C GLN A 48 5.31 -45.75 -21.57
N THR A 49 5.61 -47.05 -21.58
CA THR A 49 4.98 -48.04 -22.45
C THR A 49 3.48 -48.05 -22.17
N ALA A 50 2.73 -47.21 -22.88
CA ALA A 50 1.28 -47.31 -23.03
C ALA A 50 1.00 -48.26 -24.20
N SER A 51 0.70 -49.51 -23.89
CA SER A 51 0.10 -50.43 -24.86
C SER A 51 -1.37 -50.05 -25.06
N GLY A 52 -1.63 -49.16 -26.01
CA GLY A 52 -2.98 -48.74 -26.40
C GLY A 52 -2.94 -47.71 -27.53
N PHE A 53 -3.59 -48.01 -28.65
CA PHE A 53 -3.74 -47.14 -29.84
C PHE A 53 -4.73 -45.98 -29.60
N ASP A 54 -4.57 -45.26 -28.49
CA ASP A 54 -5.34 -44.05 -28.24
C ASP A 54 -4.46 -42.83 -28.50
N ASP A 55 -4.40 -42.41 -29.76
CA ASP A 55 -3.71 -41.19 -30.24
C ASP A 55 -4.49 -39.90 -29.85
N THR A 56 -5.37 -39.96 -28.86
CA THR A 56 -6.10 -38.78 -28.40
C THR A 56 -5.13 -37.87 -27.64
N PRO A 57 -4.77 -36.69 -28.17
CA PRO A 57 -3.90 -35.79 -27.44
C PRO A 57 -4.56 -35.41 -26.11
N PRO A 58 -3.82 -35.44 -25.00
CA PRO A 58 -4.37 -35.03 -23.71
C PRO A 58 -4.94 -33.62 -23.83
N PRO A 59 -6.11 -33.33 -23.23
CA PRO A 59 -6.73 -32.01 -23.32
C PRO A 59 -5.73 -30.97 -22.79
N VAL A 60 -5.26 -30.12 -23.70
CA VAL A 60 -4.38 -28.99 -23.35
C VAL A 60 -5.15 -28.16 -22.32
N ALA A 61 -4.59 -28.07 -21.11
CA ALA A 61 -5.17 -27.27 -20.05
C ALA A 61 -5.47 -25.86 -20.58
N ALA A 62 -6.72 -25.40 -20.44
CA ALA A 62 -7.15 -24.11 -20.93
C ALA A 62 -6.20 -23.02 -20.41
N ALA A 63 -5.56 -22.30 -21.34
CA ALA A 63 -4.71 -21.17 -21.02
C ALA A 63 -5.53 -20.18 -20.18
N GLN A 64 -5.16 -20.02 -18.92
CA GLN A 64 -5.83 -19.10 -18.03
C GLN A 64 -5.75 -17.70 -18.67
N PRO A 65 -6.88 -16.97 -18.83
CA PRO A 65 -6.84 -15.63 -19.39
C PRO A 65 -5.94 -14.79 -18.48
N SER A 66 -4.77 -14.39 -19.00
CA SER A 66 -3.85 -13.55 -18.25
C SER A 66 -4.57 -12.26 -17.87
N ARG A 67 -4.59 -11.95 -16.57
CA ARG A 67 -5.10 -10.66 -16.08
C ARG A 67 -4.30 -9.57 -16.79
N MET A 68 -4.98 -8.54 -17.30
CA MET A 68 -4.29 -7.40 -17.92
C MET A 68 -3.19 -6.88 -16.99
N PHE A 69 -1.98 -6.69 -17.54
CA PHE A 69 -0.85 -6.18 -16.75
C PHE A 69 -1.25 -4.87 -16.07
N GLY A 70 -1.01 -4.78 -14.76
CA GLY A 70 -1.40 -3.62 -13.96
C GLY A 70 -2.86 -3.60 -13.50
N ALA A 71 -3.68 -4.63 -13.77
CA ALA A 71 -5.05 -4.74 -13.22
C ALA A 71 -5.07 -4.57 -11.69
N GLN A 72 -4.03 -5.08 -11.01
CA GLN A 72 -3.84 -5.05 -9.56
C GLN A 72 -3.80 -3.63 -8.98
N LEU A 73 -3.39 -2.64 -9.78
CA LEU A 73 -3.37 -1.23 -9.36
C LEU A 73 -4.78 -0.63 -9.23
N PHE A 74 -5.78 -1.27 -9.86
CA PHE A 74 -7.15 -0.78 -9.94
C PHE A 74 -8.14 -1.67 -9.16
N THR A 75 -7.81 -2.93 -8.90
CA THR A 75 -8.64 -3.84 -8.11
C THR A 75 -8.43 -3.73 -6.60
N SER A 76 -7.35 -3.09 -6.14
CA SER A 76 -7.08 -2.88 -4.72
C SER A 76 -7.27 -1.41 -4.31
N ILE A 77 -7.55 -1.18 -3.03
CA ILE A 77 -7.89 0.08 -2.32
C ILE A 77 -6.81 1.18 -2.45
N SER A 78 -5.76 0.94 -3.23
CA SER A 78 -4.64 1.84 -3.52
C SER A 78 -5.04 3.15 -4.21
N ALA A 79 -6.17 3.20 -4.93
CA ALA A 79 -6.71 4.45 -5.48
C ALA A 79 -7.51 5.28 -4.45
N ALA A 80 -7.96 4.65 -3.36
CA ALA A 80 -8.88 5.22 -2.37
C ALA A 80 -8.22 5.44 -1.00
N SER A 81 -6.88 5.52 -0.92
CA SER A 81 -6.14 5.81 0.31
C SER A 81 -6.39 7.22 0.89
N GLY A 82 -7.49 7.87 0.53
CA GLY A 82 -7.99 9.12 1.10
C GLY A 82 -9.38 9.01 1.74
N ALA A 83 -9.98 7.82 1.89
CA ALA A 83 -11.36 7.69 2.41
C ALA A 83 -11.55 6.66 3.53
N GLY A 84 -10.47 6.08 4.08
CA GLY A 84 -10.52 5.15 5.20
C GLY A 84 -10.01 5.80 6.49
N LEU A 85 -10.71 5.59 7.59
CA LEU A 85 -10.42 6.09 8.94
C LEU A 85 -8.97 5.76 9.36
N GLY A 86 -8.05 6.69 9.14
CA GLY A 86 -6.64 6.59 9.52
C GLY A 86 -5.70 6.42 8.33
N PHE A 87 -4.72 7.33 8.23
CA PHE A 87 -3.65 7.23 7.24
C PHE A 87 -2.70 6.08 7.53
N ASN A 88 -2.13 5.50 6.47
CA ASN A 88 -1.13 4.44 6.58
C ASN A 88 0.06 4.92 7.46
N PRO A 89 0.44 4.18 8.52
CA PRO A 89 1.58 4.56 9.38
C PRO A 89 2.92 4.58 8.62
N GLY A 90 3.05 3.79 7.56
CA GLY A 90 4.20 3.76 6.66
C GLY A 90 4.17 4.80 5.55
N TYR A 91 3.16 5.68 5.50
CA TYR A 91 3.15 6.78 4.54
C TYR A 91 4.28 7.75 4.83
N VAL A 92 5.08 8.05 3.81
CA VAL A 92 6.17 9.03 3.88
C VAL A 92 5.61 10.40 3.52
N ILE A 93 5.75 11.35 4.44
CA ILE A 93 5.23 12.71 4.28
C ILE A 93 6.02 13.43 3.18
N GLY A 94 5.28 13.95 2.21
CA GLY A 94 5.76 14.70 1.07
C GLY A 94 5.55 16.20 1.18
N LEU A 95 5.91 16.89 0.11
CA LEU A 95 5.72 18.33 -0.03
C LEU A 95 4.26 18.63 -0.37
N GLY A 96 3.69 19.67 0.22
CA GLY A 96 2.28 20.06 -0.01
C GLY A 96 1.25 19.08 0.56
N ASP A 97 1.67 18.16 1.44
CA ASP A 97 0.77 17.43 2.32
C ASP A 97 0.24 18.35 3.42
N THR A 98 -0.87 17.95 4.01
CA THR A 98 -1.54 18.71 5.07
C THR A 98 -1.58 17.92 6.36
N ILE A 99 -1.12 18.52 7.45
CA ILE A 99 -1.01 17.93 8.78
C ILE A 99 -1.89 18.71 9.74
N GLN A 100 -2.67 18.00 10.54
CA GLN A 100 -3.40 18.60 11.64
C GLN A 100 -2.57 18.50 12.92
N VAL A 101 -2.41 19.62 13.62
CA VAL A 101 -1.72 19.69 14.90
C VAL A 101 -2.67 20.24 15.96
N ARG A 102 -2.76 19.52 17.07
CA ARG A 102 -3.56 19.87 18.24
C ARG A 102 -2.67 19.91 19.47
N LEU A 103 -2.75 20.99 20.23
CA LEU A 103 -2.12 21.17 21.52
C LEU A 103 -3.20 21.50 22.56
N TRP A 104 -3.06 20.91 23.75
CA TRP A 104 -3.93 21.20 24.89
C TRP A 104 -3.14 21.15 26.21
N GLY A 105 -3.72 21.74 27.26
CA GLY A 105 -3.08 21.89 28.57
C GLY A 105 -2.70 23.35 28.82
N ALA A 106 -1.41 23.62 29.06
CA ALA A 106 -0.94 24.98 29.34
C ALA A 106 -1.05 25.94 28.13
N PHE A 107 -1.02 25.41 26.91
CA PHE A 107 -1.22 26.16 25.68
C PHE A 107 -2.19 25.39 24.78
N GLN A 108 -3.17 26.10 24.21
CA GLN A 108 -4.20 25.52 23.35
C GLN A 108 -4.02 26.02 21.93
N TYR A 109 -3.94 25.10 21.00
CA TYR A 109 -3.84 25.39 19.57
C TYR A 109 -4.43 24.24 18.78
N ASP A 110 -5.29 24.55 17.82
CA ASP A 110 -5.77 23.62 16.80
C ASP A 110 -5.55 24.31 15.46
N GLY A 111 -4.77 23.67 14.60
CA GLY A 111 -4.45 24.24 13.31
C GLY A 111 -4.09 23.18 12.29
N VAL A 112 -4.39 23.51 11.05
CA VAL A 112 -4.05 22.72 9.87
C VAL A 112 -2.86 23.40 9.20
N LEU A 113 -1.74 22.67 9.11
CA LEU A 113 -0.47 23.15 8.60
C LEU A 113 -0.11 22.40 7.31
N THR A 114 0.26 23.15 6.28
CA THR A 114 0.72 22.59 5.01
C THR A 114 2.23 22.45 5.01
N VAL A 115 2.74 21.38 4.40
CA VAL A 115 4.18 21.18 4.23
C VAL A 115 4.71 22.05 3.10
N ASP A 116 5.65 22.94 3.41
CA ASP A 116 6.25 23.85 2.45
C ASP A 116 7.13 23.13 1.42
N PRO A 117 7.52 23.77 0.30
CA PRO A 117 8.48 23.20 -0.66
C PRO A 117 9.86 22.88 -0.07
N LYS A 118 10.24 23.50 1.06
CA LYS A 118 11.45 23.13 1.82
C LYS A 118 11.27 21.87 2.67
N GLY A 119 10.05 21.33 2.75
CA GLY A 119 9.68 20.16 3.54
C GLY A 119 9.49 20.45 5.03
N ASN A 120 9.19 21.70 5.37
CA ASN A 120 8.98 22.14 6.74
C ASN A 120 7.48 22.40 6.98
N ILE A 121 7.10 22.41 8.24
CA ILE A 121 5.85 23.02 8.71
C ILE A 121 6.19 24.17 9.64
N PHE A 122 5.37 25.22 9.62
CA PHE A 122 5.51 26.35 10.51
C PHE A 122 4.53 26.25 11.68
N LEU A 123 5.04 26.03 12.88
CA LEU A 123 4.22 26.09 14.09
C LEU A 123 4.39 27.46 14.77
N PRO A 124 3.31 28.06 15.29
CA PRO A 124 3.41 29.29 16.08
C PRO A 124 4.35 29.11 17.27
N ASN A 125 5.24 30.07 17.51
CA ASN A 125 6.21 30.10 18.62
C ASN A 125 7.34 29.05 18.63
N ILE A 126 7.23 27.94 17.88
CA ILE A 126 8.27 26.90 17.78
C ILE A 126 9.17 27.10 16.55
N GLY A 127 8.63 27.70 15.49
CA GLY A 127 9.34 27.94 14.24
C GLY A 127 9.23 26.80 13.23
N PRO A 128 10.16 26.71 12.26
CA PRO A 128 10.13 25.70 11.21
C PRO A 128 10.54 24.33 11.73
N LEU A 129 9.71 23.32 11.47
CA LEU A 129 10.00 21.91 11.77
C LEU A 129 10.05 21.09 10.49
N LYS A 130 11.17 20.41 10.24
CA LYS A 130 11.33 19.50 9.09
C LYS A 130 10.47 18.25 9.30
N VAL A 131 9.58 17.95 8.34
CA VAL A 131 8.72 16.75 8.37
C VAL A 131 8.80 15.92 7.08
N ALA A 132 9.26 16.51 5.98
CA ALA A 132 9.38 15.78 4.71
C ALA A 132 10.38 14.63 4.83
N GLY A 133 9.98 13.45 4.35
CA GLY A 133 10.76 12.21 4.43
C GLY A 133 10.55 11.40 5.72
N MET A 134 9.79 11.91 6.70
CA MET A 134 9.40 11.15 7.88
C MET A 134 8.17 10.29 7.58
N THR A 135 8.05 9.16 8.27
CA THR A 135 6.82 8.36 8.21
C THR A 135 5.74 8.98 9.11
N ASN A 136 4.47 8.72 8.78
CA ASN A 136 3.34 9.16 9.60
C ASN A 136 3.45 8.63 11.05
N ALA A 137 3.97 7.41 11.23
CA ALA A 137 4.23 6.86 12.57
C ALA A 137 5.22 7.68 13.41
N GLN A 138 6.21 8.31 12.76
CA GLN A 138 7.23 9.12 13.43
C GLN A 138 6.77 10.56 13.70
N LEU A 139 5.83 11.08 12.91
CA LEU A 139 5.37 12.46 12.95
C LEU A 139 4.99 12.92 14.36
N ASN A 140 4.12 12.16 15.03
CA ASN A 140 3.60 12.54 16.35
C ASN A 140 4.72 12.67 17.39
N ASN A 141 5.65 11.71 17.41
CA ASN A 141 6.77 11.69 18.34
C ASN A 141 7.74 12.87 18.08
N THR A 142 8.10 13.11 16.82
CA THR A 142 9.00 14.21 16.46
C THR A 142 8.42 15.57 16.80
N VAL A 143 7.14 15.79 16.46
CA VAL A 143 6.44 17.05 16.75
C VAL A 143 6.32 17.26 18.26
N THR A 144 5.98 16.21 19.01
CA THR A 144 5.90 16.25 20.48
C THR A 144 7.25 16.61 21.11
N ASN A 145 8.34 15.99 20.66
CA ASN A 145 9.68 16.27 21.18
C ASN A 145 10.08 17.72 20.94
N LYS A 146 9.86 18.24 19.72
CA LYS A 146 10.21 19.63 19.40
C LYS A 146 9.40 20.65 20.20
N ILE A 147 8.12 20.37 20.44
CA ILE A 147 7.26 21.26 21.22
C ILE A 147 7.69 21.28 22.69
N LYS A 148 8.07 20.12 23.25
CA LYS A 148 8.55 20.02 24.64
C LYS A 148 9.87 20.75 24.90
N GLU A 149 10.71 20.94 23.88
CA GLU A 149 11.93 21.75 24.00
C GLU A 149 11.63 23.24 24.24
N VAL A 150 10.52 23.74 23.66
CA VAL A 150 10.15 25.16 23.72
C VAL A 150 9.17 25.44 24.85
N TYR A 151 8.20 24.54 25.06
CA TYR A 151 7.19 24.65 26.10
C TYR A 151 7.53 23.72 27.27
N THR A 152 8.07 24.28 28.35
CA THR A 152 8.42 23.53 29.57
C THR A 152 7.20 23.18 30.43
N SER A 153 6.06 23.87 30.24
CA SER A 153 4.82 23.60 30.95
C SER A 153 4.13 22.31 30.43
N ASN A 154 3.25 21.71 31.24
CA ASN A 154 2.49 20.51 30.86
C ASN A 154 1.60 20.75 29.62
N VAL A 155 2.15 20.46 28.44
CA VAL A 155 1.45 20.54 27.15
C VAL A 155 1.39 19.14 26.55
N ASN A 156 0.19 18.76 26.14
CA ASN A 156 -0.04 17.54 25.37
C ASN A 156 -0.17 17.90 23.90
N VAL A 157 0.32 17.01 23.04
CA VAL A 157 0.43 17.24 21.61
C VAL A 157 -0.14 16.05 20.88
N TYR A 158 -0.89 16.34 19.81
CA TYR A 158 -1.28 15.36 18.83
C TYR A 158 -1.05 15.92 17.43
N ALA A 159 -0.26 15.21 16.64
CA ALA A 159 -0.08 15.49 15.23
C ALA A 159 -0.52 14.27 14.41
N SER A 160 -1.29 14.52 13.35
CA SER A 160 -1.77 13.51 12.42
C SER A 160 -1.81 14.07 11.01
N LEU A 161 -1.49 13.24 10.02
CA LEU A 161 -1.73 13.58 8.62
C LEU A 161 -3.23 13.77 8.38
N LEU A 162 -3.62 14.88 7.74
CA LEU A 162 -5.00 15.20 7.39
C LEU A 162 -5.31 14.89 5.93
N GLN A 163 -4.37 15.20 5.03
CA GLN A 163 -4.50 14.95 3.61
C GLN A 163 -3.13 14.69 2.98
N ALA A 164 -3.04 13.57 2.26
CA ALA A 164 -1.92 13.21 1.40
C ALA A 164 -2.20 13.66 -0.04
N GLN A 165 -1.17 14.08 -0.77
CA GLN A 165 -1.33 14.34 -2.21
C GLN A 165 -1.61 13.04 -2.99
N PRO A 166 -2.67 13.00 -3.82
CA PRO A 166 -2.97 11.82 -4.62
C PRO A 166 -2.01 11.70 -5.81
N VAL A 167 -1.56 10.47 -6.09
CA VAL A 167 -0.80 10.15 -7.31
C VAL A 167 -1.76 9.81 -8.45
N LYS A 168 -1.63 10.52 -9.58
CA LYS A 168 -2.42 10.25 -10.79
C LYS A 168 -1.66 9.30 -11.70
N VAL A 169 -2.23 8.13 -11.96
CA VAL A 169 -1.68 7.15 -12.91
C VAL A 169 -2.55 7.15 -14.17
N PHE A 170 -1.92 7.29 -15.34
CA PHE A 170 -2.60 7.19 -16.63
C PHE A 170 -2.12 5.94 -17.37
N VAL A 171 -3.05 5.14 -17.88
CA VAL A 171 -2.75 3.96 -18.69
C VAL A 171 -3.05 4.28 -20.14
N CYS A 172 -2.02 4.25 -20.99
CA CYS A 172 -2.16 4.35 -22.44
C CYS A 172 -2.03 2.96 -23.07
N ARG A 173 -2.99 2.59 -23.93
CA ARG A 173 -2.91 1.37 -24.73
C ARG A 173 -2.12 1.64 -26.00
N LEU A 174 -1.11 0.82 -26.28
CA LEU A 174 -0.49 0.79 -27.60
C LEU A 174 -1.42 0.07 -28.58
N ARG A 175 -1.94 0.78 -29.58
CA ARG A 175 -2.62 0.17 -30.73
C ARG A 175 -1.55 -0.21 -31.74
N ALA A 176 -1.36 -1.50 -32.00
CA ALA A 176 -0.57 -1.95 -33.14
C ALA A 176 -1.35 -1.59 -34.41
N GLN A 177 -0.88 -0.58 -35.14
CA GLN A 177 -1.35 -0.30 -36.49
C GLN A 177 -0.63 -1.26 -37.45
N PRO A 178 -1.33 -2.15 -38.18
CA PRO A 178 -0.69 -2.86 -39.27
C PRO A 178 -0.31 -1.83 -40.35
N ARG A 179 0.94 -1.89 -40.81
CA ARG A 179 1.62 -0.90 -41.66
C ARG A 179 0.90 -0.62 -43.00
N PRO A 180 1.15 0.55 -43.63
CA PRO A 180 0.40 1.02 -44.80
C PRO A 180 0.58 0.11 -46.02
N VAL A 181 -0.52 -0.17 -46.70
CA VAL A 181 -0.51 -0.80 -48.03
C VAL A 181 0.13 0.18 -49.01
N TRP A 182 1.23 -0.23 -49.66
CA TRP A 182 1.73 0.47 -50.84
C TRP A 182 0.91 0.00 -52.04
N ARG A 183 0.19 0.92 -52.67
CA ARG A 183 -0.51 0.68 -53.94
C ARG A 183 0.38 1.23 -55.06
N CYS A 184 1.05 0.36 -55.80
CA CYS A 184 1.60 0.76 -57.10
C CYS A 184 0.44 0.83 -58.09
N GLY A 185 0.19 2.03 -58.62
CA GLY A 185 -0.64 2.22 -59.81
C GLY A 185 0.20 1.92 -61.04
N VAL A 186 -0.40 1.20 -61.99
CA VAL A 186 0.07 1.07 -63.38
C VAL A 186 -0.61 2.16 -64.19
#